data_AF-A0A8S1S3G6-F1
#
_entry.id   AF-A0A8S1S3G6-F1
#
_cell.length_a   1.000
_cell.length_b   1.000
_cell.length_c   1.000
_cell.angle_alpha   90.00
_cell.angle_beta   90.00
_cell.angle_gamma   90.00
#
_symmetry.space_group_name_H-M   'P 1'
#
loop_
_entity.id
_entity.type
_entity.pdbx_description
1 polymer ?
#
loop_
_entity_poly.entity_id
_entity_poly.type
_entity_poly.pdbx_seq_one_letter_code
_entity_poly.pdbx_strand_id
1 'polypeptide(L)'
;MKNRFLQLKQKLNNWKWIECQVTLHSQTNQLESYRLLETNYKMMQDCKVVEESLQFNIQMQKSFNFSKRIGWNWHKSWKLPEIIVKPILNSYKLYTKGLRCRLICGYVEDVSTIRQVELEGNTEKLYTEDIQGFQFENIKFSSTSYKLEGVHFHVIIEIYRRDDIFSTEITIKSVISPPIFVDSRKAARNTKRFDYQKIMSLIQPFHPFTLKKQLIVRSDKSKILKIEDTLEGINNYLMAQNIRNKCRHPYFLALKFRSVFDLYYNSNQYSSQLSLEQLLVRIQQCLVESLNSHQNQQVLLLKMKYSNYSELDIGFFSNNLSQLQNNVIQVVVSAQIDKNWIKINANDLNTIYAEKYSMFPRVSSSDQMQMKQYFDISSDESDSEVCCQNDEQIELGKQQNLLEFYETKIEIQKKKVCL
;
A
#
# COMPACT_ATOMS: atom_id res chain seq x y z
N MET A 1 3.80 -31.10 -22.21
CA MET A 1 4.33 -29.92 -22.91
C MET A 1 3.64 -28.67 -22.36
N LYS A 2 4.13 -28.15 -21.22
CA LYS A 2 3.52 -27.05 -20.44
C LYS A 2 4.19 -25.70 -20.78
N ASN A 3 3.36 -24.69 -21.08
CA ASN A 3 3.59 -23.25 -20.85
C ASN A 3 4.97 -22.65 -21.22
N ARG A 4 5.39 -22.73 -22.49
CA ARG A 4 6.58 -21.99 -22.99
C ARG A 4 6.27 -20.69 -23.72
N PHE A 5 5.01 -20.41 -24.07
CA PHE A 5 4.68 -19.38 -25.06
C PHE A 5 4.75 -17.92 -24.58
N LEU A 6 4.75 -17.67 -23.26
CA LEU A 6 4.82 -16.32 -22.69
C LEU A 6 5.74 -16.21 -21.46
N GLN A 7 6.67 -17.14 -21.28
CA GLN A 7 7.86 -16.87 -20.47
C GLN A 7 8.89 -16.14 -21.33
N LEU A 8 8.54 -14.94 -21.77
CA LEU A 8 9.52 -13.99 -22.27
C LEU A 8 10.50 -13.76 -21.10
N LYS A 9 11.68 -14.37 -21.18
CA LYS A 9 12.79 -14.21 -20.23
C LYS A 9 13.33 -12.77 -20.29
N GLN A 10 12.49 -11.79 -19.96
CA GLN A 10 12.95 -10.47 -19.60
C GLN A 10 13.56 -10.59 -18.20
N LYS A 11 14.66 -9.86 -17.94
CA LYS A 11 15.03 -9.55 -16.56
C LYS A 11 13.78 -8.94 -15.94
N LEU A 12 13.24 -9.55 -14.89
CA LEU A 12 11.89 -9.29 -14.38
C LEU A 12 11.59 -7.79 -14.15
N ASN A 13 12.62 -6.97 -13.96
CA ASN A 13 12.56 -5.55 -13.67
C ASN A 13 12.81 -4.61 -14.87
N ASN A 14 12.99 -5.09 -16.10
CA ASN A 14 13.20 -4.21 -17.27
C ASN A 14 11.94 -4.17 -18.14
N TRP A 15 11.28 -3.01 -18.20
CA TRP A 15 10.06 -2.83 -18.99
C TRP A 15 10.40 -2.73 -20.48
N LYS A 16 9.95 -3.68 -21.29
CA LYS A 16 10.12 -3.64 -22.75
C LYS A 16 8.89 -4.15 -23.47
N TRP A 17 8.41 -3.36 -24.42
CA TRP A 17 7.36 -3.72 -25.38
C TRP A 17 7.82 -4.86 -26.30
N ILE A 18 6.91 -5.76 -26.62
CA ILE A 18 7.21 -6.98 -27.38
C ILE A 18 6.34 -6.98 -28.62
N GLU A 19 6.95 -7.17 -29.78
CA GLU A 19 6.21 -7.23 -31.04
C GLU A 19 5.33 -8.48 -31.07
N CYS A 20 4.11 -8.31 -31.55
CA CYS A 20 3.12 -9.38 -31.65
C CYS A 20 2.20 -9.13 -32.85
N GLN A 21 1.53 -10.17 -33.32
CA GLN A 21 0.38 -10.02 -34.21
C GLN A 21 -0.87 -10.31 -33.41
N VAL A 22 -1.77 -9.34 -33.38
CA VAL A 22 -3.05 -9.44 -32.68
C VAL A 22 -4.11 -9.18 -33.74
N THR A 23 -5.04 -10.12 -33.87
CA THR A 23 -6.18 -9.96 -34.77
C THR A 23 -7.45 -10.14 -33.96
N LEU A 24 -8.43 -9.27 -34.17
CA LEU A 24 -9.75 -9.44 -33.57
C LEU A 24 -10.31 -10.81 -34.00
N HIS A 25 -10.60 -11.67 -33.03
CA HIS A 25 -10.97 -13.07 -33.26
C HIS A 25 -12.47 -13.30 -33.11
N SER A 26 -13.10 -12.59 -32.18
CA SER A 26 -14.55 -12.64 -31.97
C SER A 26 -15.02 -11.34 -31.34
N GLN A 27 -16.17 -10.86 -31.81
CA GLN A 27 -16.89 -9.74 -31.22
C GLN A 27 -18.29 -10.23 -30.87
N THR A 28 -18.59 -10.32 -29.57
CA THR A 28 -19.95 -10.58 -29.08
C THR A 28 -20.49 -9.31 -28.44
N ASN A 29 -21.81 -9.15 -28.32
CA ASN A 29 -22.48 -7.97 -27.75
C ASN A 29 -22.06 -7.60 -26.31
N GLN A 30 -21.16 -8.36 -25.68
CA GLN A 30 -20.68 -8.12 -24.32
C GLN A 30 -19.15 -8.15 -24.16
N LEU A 31 -18.40 -8.81 -25.07
CA LEU A 31 -16.95 -9.01 -24.94
C LEU A 31 -16.28 -9.23 -26.30
N GLU A 32 -15.12 -8.61 -26.51
CA GLU A 32 -14.23 -8.91 -27.63
C GLU A 32 -13.10 -9.85 -27.18
N SER A 33 -12.71 -10.76 -28.07
CA SER A 33 -11.53 -11.58 -27.91
C SER A 33 -10.60 -11.43 -29.11
N TYR A 34 -9.31 -11.50 -28.84
CA TYR A 34 -8.25 -11.26 -29.80
C TYR A 34 -7.36 -12.51 -29.89
N ARG A 35 -6.95 -12.88 -31.10
CA ARG A 35 -6.02 -13.98 -31.31
C ARG A 35 -4.61 -13.43 -31.46
N LEU A 36 -3.70 -13.91 -30.61
CA LEU A 36 -2.26 -13.81 -30.78
C LEU A 36 -1.85 -14.79 -31.87
N LEU A 37 -1.45 -14.27 -33.02
CA LEU A 37 -0.84 -15.06 -34.08
C LEU A 37 0.66 -15.09 -33.87
N GLU A 38 1.28 -16.28 -34.02
CA GLU A 38 2.73 -16.35 -34.22
C GLU A 38 3.09 -15.45 -35.40
N THR A 39 4.11 -14.61 -35.23
CA THR A 39 4.69 -13.80 -36.31
C THR A 39 5.33 -14.72 -37.36
N ASN A 40 4.52 -15.40 -38.15
CA ASN A 40 4.91 -16.00 -39.40
C ASN A 40 4.52 -15.01 -40.49
N TYR A 41 5.44 -14.08 -40.75
CA TYR A 41 5.40 -13.10 -41.83
C TYR A 41 5.46 -13.83 -43.19
N LYS A 42 4.39 -14.55 -43.55
CA LYS A 42 4.34 -15.33 -44.79
C LYS A 42 2.93 -15.59 -45.31
N MET A 43 1.98 -14.68 -45.13
CA MET A 43 0.69 -14.75 -45.85
C MET A 43 0.15 -13.36 -46.18
N MET A 44 0.90 -12.58 -46.96
CA MET A 44 0.39 -11.46 -47.78
C MET A 44 1.42 -11.09 -48.88
N GLN A 45 2.02 -12.11 -49.50
CA GLN A 45 3.09 -11.92 -50.50
C GLN A 45 2.61 -11.50 -51.91
N ASP A 46 1.31 -11.23 -52.10
CA ASP A 46 0.79 -10.75 -53.40
C ASP A 46 0.43 -9.24 -53.39
N CYS A 47 0.75 -8.52 -52.32
CA CYS A 47 0.80 -7.04 -52.28
C CYS A 47 2.23 -6.56 -51.94
N LYS A 48 3.23 -7.10 -52.63
CA LYS A 48 4.66 -6.76 -52.47
C LYS A 48 5.05 -5.49 -53.22
N VAL A 49 4.53 -4.32 -52.84
CA VAL A 49 5.30 -3.08 -53.02
C VAL A 49 4.88 -2.08 -51.93
N VAL A 50 5.83 -1.69 -51.08
CA VAL A 50 5.85 -0.48 -50.21
C VAL A 50 5.35 -0.51 -48.74
N GLU A 51 4.90 -1.61 -48.13
CA GLU A 51 4.66 -1.60 -46.66
C GLU A 51 5.88 -1.97 -45.79
N GLU A 52 7.03 -2.25 -46.43
CA GLU A 52 8.29 -2.50 -45.75
C GLU A 52 8.82 -1.22 -45.09
N SER A 53 8.67 -1.16 -43.76
CA SER A 53 9.38 -0.30 -42.78
C SER A 53 8.69 0.94 -42.18
N LEU A 54 7.36 0.93 -42.01
CA LEU A 54 6.74 1.83 -41.02
C LEU A 54 7.20 1.46 -39.61
N GLN A 55 8.25 2.14 -39.14
CA GLN A 55 8.76 2.00 -37.79
C GLN A 55 8.03 2.96 -36.87
N PHE A 56 7.88 2.55 -35.61
CA PHE A 56 7.21 3.35 -34.59
C PHE A 56 8.07 3.37 -33.34
N ASN A 57 8.18 4.54 -32.72
CA ASN A 57 8.78 4.71 -31.41
C ASN A 57 7.65 4.81 -30.38
N ILE A 58 7.75 4.04 -29.30
CA ILE A 58 6.79 4.06 -28.20
C ILE A 58 7.48 4.64 -26.99
N GLN A 59 7.02 5.80 -26.56
CA GLN A 59 7.49 6.49 -25.37
C GLN A 59 6.44 6.36 -24.28
N MET A 60 6.87 6.05 -23.07
CA MET A 60 6.03 6.12 -21.89
C MET A 60 6.60 7.15 -20.94
N GLN A 61 5.76 7.99 -20.34
CA GLN A 61 6.20 8.95 -19.33
C GLN A 61 6.95 8.26 -18.17
N LYS A 62 6.45 7.08 -17.76
CA LYS A 62 7.11 6.18 -16.81
C LYS A 62 6.63 4.75 -17.01
N SER A 63 7.40 3.79 -16.51
CA SER A 63 6.95 2.39 -16.44
C SER A 63 5.93 2.18 -15.33
N PHE A 64 5.27 1.02 -15.36
CA PHE A 64 4.46 0.55 -14.23
C PHE A 64 5.32 0.31 -12.98
N ASN A 65 4.72 0.14 -11.80
CA ASN A 65 5.50 -0.14 -10.59
C ASN A 65 5.97 -1.60 -10.61
N PHE A 66 7.20 -1.89 -10.19
CA PHE A 66 7.69 -3.27 -10.08
C PHE A 66 7.83 -3.69 -8.61
N SER A 67 7.40 -4.91 -8.29
CA SER A 67 7.68 -5.56 -7.00
C SER A 67 8.13 -7.00 -7.17
N LYS A 68 9.00 -7.47 -6.28
CA LYS A 68 9.52 -8.85 -6.34
C LYS A 68 8.44 -9.92 -6.20
N ARG A 69 7.32 -9.61 -5.50
CA ARG A 69 6.27 -10.60 -5.17
C ARG A 69 5.23 -10.74 -6.27
N ILE A 70 4.75 -9.63 -6.83
CA ILE A 70 3.62 -9.64 -7.80
C ILE A 70 4.01 -9.17 -9.20
N GLY A 71 5.26 -8.74 -9.40
CA GLY A 71 5.77 -8.25 -10.68
C GLY A 71 5.39 -6.80 -10.95
N TRP A 72 5.22 -6.46 -12.24
CA TRP A 72 4.68 -5.17 -12.64
C TRP A 72 3.25 -5.04 -12.14
N ASN A 73 2.92 -3.91 -11.55
CA ASN A 73 1.63 -3.68 -10.94
C ASN A 73 1.17 -2.24 -11.12
N TRP A 74 -0.14 -2.06 -11.09
CA TRP A 74 -0.79 -0.77 -11.15
C TRP A 74 -2.01 -0.73 -10.23
N HIS A 75 -2.48 0.49 -9.95
CA HIS A 75 -3.71 0.69 -9.20
C HIS A 75 -4.85 1.04 -10.17
N LYS A 76 -6.01 0.39 -10.04
CA LYS A 76 -7.17 0.61 -10.92
C LYS A 76 -7.56 2.09 -11.06
N SER A 77 -7.63 2.81 -9.93
CA SER A 77 -8.01 4.24 -9.93
C SER A 77 -6.94 5.20 -10.46
N TRP A 78 -5.72 4.73 -10.76
CA TRP A 78 -4.67 5.56 -11.34
C TRP A 78 -4.83 5.65 -12.85
N LYS A 79 -4.55 6.84 -13.38
CA LYS A 79 -4.32 7.01 -14.82
C LYS A 79 -3.13 6.15 -15.21
N LEU A 80 -3.18 5.48 -16.36
CA LEU A 80 -2.01 4.84 -16.95
C LEU A 80 -0.92 5.90 -17.16
N PRO A 81 0.37 5.51 -17.17
CA PRO A 81 1.41 6.39 -17.67
C PRO A 81 1.03 6.85 -19.07
N GLU A 82 1.30 8.10 -19.39
CA GLU A 82 1.08 8.61 -20.74
C GLU A 82 1.87 7.78 -21.75
N ILE A 83 1.21 7.31 -22.81
CA ILE A 83 1.81 6.50 -23.87
C ILE A 83 1.77 7.32 -25.16
N ILE A 84 2.94 7.60 -25.73
CA ILE A 84 3.07 8.33 -26.99
C ILE A 84 3.65 7.39 -28.05
N VAL A 85 2.91 7.16 -29.12
CA VAL A 85 3.31 6.32 -30.25
C VAL A 85 3.62 7.22 -31.44
N LYS A 86 4.89 7.34 -31.82
CA LYS A 86 5.34 8.22 -32.90
C LYS A 86 5.74 7.40 -34.13
N PRO A 87 5.14 7.61 -35.30
CA PRO A 87 5.66 7.04 -36.53
C PRO A 87 7.04 7.66 -36.82
N ILE A 88 8.00 6.81 -37.21
CA ILE A 88 9.29 7.25 -37.74
C ILE A 88 9.11 7.37 -39.25
N LEU A 89 8.77 8.57 -39.70
CA LEU A 89 8.48 8.84 -41.10
C LEU A 89 9.77 9.12 -41.86
N ASN A 90 10.29 8.10 -42.55
CA ASN A 90 11.28 8.30 -43.59
C ASN A 90 10.56 8.82 -44.85
N SER A 91 10.32 10.13 -44.91
CA SER A 91 9.98 10.89 -46.13
C SER A 91 8.64 10.65 -46.87
N TYR A 92 7.75 9.74 -46.46
CA TYR A 92 6.49 9.50 -47.21
C TYR A 92 5.21 9.90 -46.47
N LYS A 93 4.71 11.12 -46.74
CA LYS A 93 3.42 11.65 -46.21
C LYS A 93 2.19 10.81 -46.62
N LEU A 94 2.23 10.16 -47.80
CA LEU A 94 1.12 9.40 -48.39
C LEU A 94 0.62 8.22 -47.53
N TYR A 95 1.45 7.66 -46.64
CA TYR A 95 1.09 6.47 -45.84
C TYR A 95 0.36 6.77 -44.54
N THR A 96 0.14 8.04 -44.22
CA THR A 96 -0.43 8.45 -42.94
C THR A 96 -1.94 8.66 -42.97
N LYS A 97 -2.55 8.74 -44.17
CA LYS A 97 -3.99 8.90 -44.33
C LYS A 97 -4.72 7.63 -43.86
N GLY A 98 -5.70 7.80 -42.96
CA GLY A 98 -6.48 6.69 -42.40
C GLY A 98 -5.72 5.83 -41.39
N LEU A 99 -4.50 6.22 -41.02
CA LEU A 99 -3.71 5.55 -39.99
C LEU A 99 -4.33 5.80 -38.61
N ARG A 100 -4.58 4.73 -37.87
CA ARG A 100 -5.16 4.76 -36.54
C ARG A 100 -4.28 4.00 -35.57
N CYS A 101 -4.36 4.38 -34.31
CA CYS A 101 -3.76 3.64 -33.21
C CYS A 101 -4.81 3.41 -32.13
N ARG A 102 -4.91 2.18 -31.62
CA ARG A 102 -5.75 1.83 -30.49
C ARG A 102 -4.98 1.17 -29.36
N LEU A 103 -5.40 1.47 -28.13
CA LEU A 103 -5.00 0.80 -26.91
C LEU A 103 -6.04 -0.24 -26.54
N ILE A 104 -5.60 -1.49 -26.45
CA ILE A 104 -6.42 -2.61 -25.98
C ILE A 104 -5.83 -3.08 -24.65
N CYS A 105 -6.68 -3.49 -23.73
CA CYS A 105 -6.27 -4.22 -22.53
C CYS A 105 -6.92 -5.60 -22.55
N GLY A 106 -6.20 -6.62 -22.11
CA GLY A 106 -6.76 -7.95 -21.99
C GLY A 106 -5.90 -8.88 -21.16
N TYR A 107 -6.40 -10.08 -20.88
CA TYR A 107 -5.62 -11.15 -20.25
C TYR A 107 -5.60 -12.37 -21.15
N VAL A 108 -4.55 -13.18 -21.01
CA VAL A 108 -4.38 -14.41 -21.77
C VAL A 108 -5.32 -15.47 -21.18
N GLU A 109 -6.34 -15.87 -21.95
CA GLU A 109 -7.33 -16.90 -21.54
C GLU A 109 -6.83 -18.30 -21.91
N ASP A 110 -6.20 -18.44 -23.08
CA ASP A 110 -5.56 -19.66 -23.55
C ASP A 110 -4.23 -19.35 -24.27
N VAL A 111 -3.59 -20.35 -24.89
CA VAL A 111 -2.26 -20.20 -25.52
C VAL A 111 -2.21 -19.09 -26.60
N SER A 112 -3.33 -18.80 -27.26
CA SER A 112 -3.41 -17.84 -28.35
C SER A 112 -4.53 -16.81 -28.22
N THR A 113 -5.34 -16.85 -27.18
CA THR A 113 -6.51 -15.97 -27.05
C THR A 113 -6.32 -14.98 -25.91
N ILE A 114 -6.48 -13.70 -26.23
CA ILE A 114 -6.56 -12.59 -25.27
C ILE A 114 -8.03 -12.20 -25.14
N ARG A 115 -8.55 -12.29 -23.92
CA ARG A 115 -9.87 -11.78 -23.59
C ARG A 115 -9.77 -10.32 -23.16
N GLN A 116 -10.55 -9.45 -23.81
CA GLN A 116 -10.47 -8.02 -23.57
C GLN A 116 -10.97 -7.68 -22.16
N VAL A 117 -10.31 -6.69 -21.57
CA VAL A 117 -10.74 -5.96 -20.38
C VAL A 117 -10.87 -4.51 -20.79
N GLU A 118 -12.01 -3.90 -20.54
CA GLU A 118 -12.25 -2.51 -20.95
C GLU A 118 -11.25 -1.55 -20.30
N LEU A 119 -10.90 -0.51 -21.04
CA LEU A 119 -10.18 0.65 -20.53
C LEU A 119 -11.14 1.84 -20.50
N GLU A 120 -11.05 2.66 -19.46
CA GLU A 120 -11.79 3.91 -19.36
C GLU A 120 -10.97 5.02 -20.03
N GLY A 121 -11.60 5.83 -20.89
CA GLY A 121 -10.98 6.97 -21.57
C GLY A 121 -10.93 6.80 -23.10
N ASN A 122 -10.23 7.71 -23.78
CA ASN A 122 -10.12 7.66 -25.24
C ASN A 122 -8.99 6.72 -25.70
N THR A 123 -9.36 5.49 -26.03
CA THR A 123 -8.43 4.41 -26.38
C THR A 123 -8.11 4.31 -27.86
N GLU A 124 -8.69 5.16 -28.72
CA GLU A 124 -8.43 5.15 -30.17
C GLU A 124 -8.12 6.56 -30.67
N LYS A 125 -7.10 6.68 -31.52
CA LYS A 125 -6.71 7.94 -32.13
C LYS A 125 -6.49 7.79 -33.62
N LEU A 126 -7.03 8.75 -34.38
CA LEU A 126 -6.75 8.93 -35.80
C LEU A 126 -5.50 9.79 -35.96
N TYR A 127 -4.64 9.44 -36.90
CA TYR A 127 -3.50 10.25 -37.27
C TYR A 127 -3.97 11.49 -38.04
N THR A 128 -3.49 12.66 -37.65
CA THR A 128 -3.65 13.90 -38.41
C THR A 128 -2.29 14.55 -38.61
N GLU A 129 -2.15 15.40 -39.64
CA GLU A 129 -0.86 16.03 -39.96
C GLU A 129 -0.33 16.93 -38.83
N ASP A 130 -1.23 17.45 -38.00
CA ASP A 130 -0.89 18.30 -36.85
C ASP A 130 -0.43 17.51 -35.61
N ILE A 131 -0.65 16.20 -35.59
CA ILE A 131 -0.35 15.35 -34.44
C ILE A 131 1.06 14.75 -34.58
N GLN A 132 1.96 15.11 -33.66
CA GLN A 132 3.34 14.58 -33.62
C GLN A 132 3.44 13.10 -33.18
N GLY A 133 2.32 12.47 -32.84
CA GLY A 133 2.21 11.06 -32.45
C GLY A 133 0.90 10.76 -31.72
N PHE A 134 0.49 9.50 -31.69
CA PHE A 134 -0.70 9.07 -30.96
C PHE A 134 -0.43 9.14 -29.45
N GLN A 135 -0.95 10.18 -28.79
CA GLN A 135 -0.75 10.42 -27.37
C GLN A 135 -1.95 9.91 -26.57
N PHE A 136 -1.79 8.88 -25.75
CA PHE A 136 -2.85 8.37 -24.90
C PHE A 136 -2.65 8.85 -23.47
N GLU A 137 -3.61 9.65 -23.01
CA GLU A 137 -3.63 10.25 -21.67
C GLU A 137 -4.98 10.00 -21.00
N ASN A 138 -5.02 10.13 -19.67
CA ASN A 138 -6.24 9.98 -18.87
C ASN A 138 -6.93 8.61 -18.98
N ILE A 139 -6.21 7.57 -19.45
CA ILE A 139 -6.72 6.20 -19.56
C ILE A 139 -6.66 5.49 -18.20
N LYS A 140 -7.65 4.68 -17.84
CA LYS A 140 -7.63 3.85 -16.61
C LYS A 140 -8.07 2.42 -16.89
N PHE A 141 -7.70 1.50 -16.00
CA PHE A 141 -8.27 0.16 -16.02
C PHE A 141 -9.71 0.17 -15.49
N SER A 142 -10.65 -0.45 -16.20
CA SER A 142 -12.04 -0.62 -15.73
C SER A 142 -12.19 -1.75 -14.69
N SER A 143 -11.21 -2.67 -14.63
CA SER A 143 -11.27 -3.88 -13.81
C SER A 143 -9.98 -4.07 -13.00
N THR A 144 -9.96 -5.13 -12.20
CA THR A 144 -8.81 -5.52 -11.36
C THR A 144 -8.48 -6.97 -11.62
N SER A 145 -7.21 -7.33 -11.46
CA SER A 145 -6.76 -8.73 -11.50
C SER A 145 -7.56 -9.61 -10.55
N TYR A 146 -7.88 -9.14 -9.33
CA TYR A 146 -8.69 -9.89 -8.37
C TYR A 146 -10.11 -10.21 -8.83
N LYS A 147 -10.74 -9.33 -9.61
CA LYS A 147 -12.09 -9.57 -10.17
C LYS A 147 -12.07 -10.69 -11.21
N LEU A 148 -10.90 -10.96 -11.80
CA LEU A 148 -10.67 -11.96 -12.82
C LEU A 148 -9.70 -13.03 -12.30
N GLU A 149 -9.92 -13.51 -11.07
CA GLU A 149 -9.20 -14.66 -10.48
C GLU A 149 -7.67 -14.50 -10.37
N GLY A 150 -7.19 -13.26 -10.27
CA GLY A 150 -5.78 -12.95 -10.10
C GLY A 150 -4.97 -12.93 -11.40
N VAL A 151 -5.62 -12.94 -12.57
CA VAL A 151 -4.92 -12.86 -13.86
C VAL A 151 -4.21 -11.52 -14.05
N HIS A 152 -3.06 -11.55 -14.69
CA HIS A 152 -2.34 -10.36 -15.12
C HIS A 152 -2.91 -9.84 -16.44
N PHE A 153 -2.96 -8.52 -16.55
CA PHE A 153 -3.40 -7.84 -17.76
C PHE A 153 -2.20 -7.51 -18.63
N HIS A 154 -2.46 -7.36 -19.92
CA HIS A 154 -1.55 -6.84 -20.91
C HIS A 154 -2.18 -5.62 -21.56
N VAL A 155 -1.38 -4.57 -21.74
CA VAL A 155 -1.73 -3.46 -22.62
C VAL A 155 -1.16 -3.77 -23.98
N ILE A 156 -1.97 -3.62 -25.01
CA ILE A 156 -1.62 -3.85 -26.41
C ILE A 156 -1.78 -2.52 -27.13
N ILE A 157 -0.78 -2.16 -27.92
CA ILE A 157 -0.84 -1.04 -28.84
C ILE A 157 -0.99 -1.64 -30.22
N GLU A 158 -2.08 -1.31 -30.90
CA GLU A 158 -2.32 -1.73 -32.28
C GLU A 158 -2.35 -0.51 -33.17
N ILE A 159 -1.62 -0.59 -34.27
CA ILE A 159 -1.56 0.40 -35.34
C ILE A 159 -2.12 -0.26 -36.57
N TYR A 160 -3.14 0.36 -37.15
CA TYR A 160 -3.89 -0.20 -38.26
C TYR A 160 -4.36 0.89 -39.20
N ARG A 161 -4.69 0.50 -40.42
CA ARG A 161 -5.36 1.37 -41.38
C ARG A 161 -6.81 0.90 -41.53
N ARG A 162 -7.74 1.85 -41.54
CA ARG A 162 -9.13 1.57 -41.93
C ARG A 162 -9.37 2.25 -43.27
N ASP A 163 -9.79 1.47 -44.26
CA ASP A 163 -10.27 2.04 -45.53
C ASP A 163 -11.71 2.50 -45.37
N ASP A 164 -11.98 3.78 -45.61
CA ASP A 164 -13.31 4.37 -45.48
C ASP A 164 -14.33 3.74 -46.46
N ILE A 165 -13.86 3.15 -47.56
CA ILE A 165 -14.71 2.55 -48.60
C ILE A 165 -15.12 1.13 -48.23
N PHE A 166 -14.17 0.32 -47.77
CA PHE A 166 -14.38 -1.11 -47.56
C PHE A 166 -14.64 -1.48 -46.11
N SER A 167 -14.51 -0.54 -45.17
CA SER A 167 -14.60 -0.76 -43.72
C SER A 167 -13.64 -1.84 -43.18
N THR A 168 -12.68 -2.27 -44.00
CA THR A 168 -11.70 -3.28 -43.65
C THR A 168 -10.58 -2.65 -42.83
N GLU A 169 -10.24 -3.30 -41.71
CA GLU A 169 -9.09 -2.94 -40.89
C GLU A 169 -7.91 -3.81 -41.29
N ILE A 170 -6.78 -3.16 -41.58
CA ILE A 170 -5.52 -3.81 -41.87
C ILE A 170 -4.54 -3.45 -40.75
N THR A 171 -4.25 -4.41 -39.88
CA THR A 171 -3.26 -4.25 -38.82
C THR A 171 -1.87 -4.13 -39.43
N ILE A 172 -1.21 -3.00 -39.21
CA ILE A 172 0.15 -2.73 -39.69
C ILE A 172 1.17 -3.23 -38.66
N LYS A 173 0.92 -2.94 -37.38
CA LYS A 173 1.83 -3.30 -36.29
C LYS A 173 1.09 -3.43 -34.97
N SER A 174 1.45 -4.44 -34.18
CA SER A 174 1.00 -4.55 -32.80
C SER A 174 2.16 -4.83 -31.85
N VAL A 175 2.08 -4.26 -30.65
CA VAL A 175 2.99 -4.61 -29.56
C VAL A 175 2.22 -4.87 -28.28
N ILE A 176 2.78 -5.71 -27.41
CA ILE A 176 2.19 -6.09 -26.14
C ILE A 176 3.13 -5.75 -24.99
N SER A 177 2.56 -5.32 -23.87
CA SER A 177 3.29 -5.04 -22.64
C SER A 177 3.69 -6.33 -21.90
N PRO A 178 4.67 -6.25 -20.98
CA PRO A 178 4.79 -7.21 -19.90
C PRO A 178 3.48 -7.37 -19.11
N PRO A 179 3.26 -8.49 -18.40
CA PRO A 179 2.07 -8.72 -17.59
C PRO A 179 1.99 -7.75 -16.40
N ILE A 180 0.84 -7.11 -16.21
CA ILE A 180 0.56 -6.10 -15.19
C ILE A 180 -0.50 -6.62 -14.23
N PHE A 181 -0.19 -6.65 -12.94
CA PHE A 181 -1.16 -6.93 -11.89
C PHE A 181 -1.91 -5.66 -11.50
N VAL A 182 -3.24 -5.62 -11.68
CA VAL A 182 -4.05 -4.43 -11.39
C VAL A 182 -4.80 -4.62 -10.08
N ASP A 183 -4.43 -3.83 -9.07
CA ASP A 183 -5.04 -3.87 -7.74
C ASP A 183 -6.07 -2.74 -7.56
N SER A 184 -7.12 -2.99 -6.79
CA SER A 184 -8.07 -1.96 -6.29
C SER A 184 -7.78 -1.51 -4.87
N ARG A 185 -6.94 -2.25 -4.13
CA ARG A 185 -6.74 -2.01 -2.71
C ARG A 185 -5.65 -0.98 -2.49
N LYS A 186 -5.87 -0.16 -1.47
CA LYS A 186 -4.92 0.75 -0.79
C LYS A 186 -3.54 0.16 -0.48
N ALA A 187 -3.23 -1.10 -0.77
CA ALA A 187 -2.00 -1.76 -0.36
C ALA A 187 -0.74 -1.17 -1.04
N ALA A 188 -0.80 -0.79 -2.32
CA ALA A 188 0.37 -0.31 -3.06
C ALA A 188 0.81 1.14 -2.72
N ARG A 189 -0.13 2.03 -2.40
CA ARG A 189 0.16 3.43 -2.02
C ARG A 189 0.63 3.59 -0.57
N ASN A 190 0.42 2.56 0.22
CA ASN A 190 0.23 2.75 1.65
C ASN A 190 1.06 1.74 2.44
N THR A 191 1.70 0.75 1.81
CA THR A 191 2.61 -0.17 2.52
C THR A 191 3.66 0.63 3.30
N LYS A 192 4.34 1.58 2.65
CA LYS A 192 5.42 2.37 3.25
C LYS A 192 4.96 3.41 4.29
N ARG A 193 3.91 4.20 4.00
CA ARG A 193 3.33 5.15 4.97
C ARG A 193 2.66 4.45 6.15
N PHE A 194 2.00 3.31 5.92
CA PHE A 194 1.48 2.49 7.01
C PHE A 194 2.60 1.90 7.84
N ASP A 195 3.74 1.52 7.24
CA ASP A 195 4.90 1.01 7.98
C ASP A 195 5.46 2.10 8.90
N TYR A 196 5.59 3.36 8.46
CA TYR A 196 5.96 4.47 9.33
C TYR A 196 5.01 4.65 10.52
N GLN A 197 3.71 4.82 10.25
CA GLN A 197 2.72 5.04 11.31
C GLN A 197 2.63 3.86 12.26
N LYS A 198 2.82 2.65 11.75
CA LYS A 198 2.86 1.41 12.51
C LYS A 198 4.08 1.36 13.42
N ILE A 199 5.27 1.65 12.91
CA ILE A 199 6.50 1.71 13.71
C ILE A 199 6.36 2.78 14.80
N MET A 200 5.93 3.99 14.43
CA MET A 200 5.68 5.07 15.41
C MET A 200 4.66 4.66 16.48
N SER A 201 3.59 3.95 16.10
CA SER A 201 2.57 3.49 17.07
C SER A 201 3.08 2.44 18.06
N LEU A 202 4.21 1.78 17.75
CA LEU A 202 4.85 0.77 18.61
C LEU A 202 5.84 1.39 19.59
N ILE A 203 6.53 2.46 19.18
CA ILE A 203 7.66 3.02 19.93
C ILE A 203 7.35 4.37 20.59
N GLN A 204 6.40 5.15 20.08
CA GLN A 204 6.17 6.50 20.60
C GLN A 204 5.37 6.43 21.91
N PRO A 205 5.80 7.13 22.99
CA PRO A 205 5.02 7.20 24.22
C PRO A 205 3.62 7.76 23.97
N PHE A 206 2.58 7.05 24.42
CA PHE A 206 1.19 7.46 24.29
C PHE A 206 0.75 8.30 25.49
N HIS A 207 -0.12 9.28 25.28
CA HIS A 207 -0.61 10.09 26.39
C HIS A 207 -1.48 9.24 27.35
N PRO A 208 -1.31 9.32 28.69
CA PRO A 208 -2.06 8.50 29.66
C PRO A 208 -3.59 8.56 29.52
N PHE A 209 -4.16 9.73 29.22
CA PHE A 209 -5.59 9.90 28.89
C PHE A 209 -6.11 8.96 27.79
N THR A 210 -5.25 8.46 26.90
CA THR A 210 -5.64 7.50 25.86
C THR A 210 -6.19 6.20 26.45
N LEU A 211 -5.72 5.79 27.63
CA LEU A 211 -6.23 4.60 28.32
C LEU A 211 -7.70 4.76 28.75
N LYS A 212 -8.09 5.99 29.13
CA LYS A 212 -9.46 6.31 29.59
C LYS A 212 -10.46 6.43 28.46
N LYS A 213 -10.02 6.55 27.20
CA LYS A 213 -10.92 6.67 26.05
C LYS A 213 -11.70 5.36 25.87
N GLN A 214 -13.02 5.45 25.84
CA GLN A 214 -13.89 4.35 25.40
C GLN A 214 -13.82 4.28 23.87
N LEU A 215 -13.37 3.14 23.36
CA LEU A 215 -13.29 2.90 21.93
C LEU A 215 -14.49 2.05 21.49
N ILE A 216 -14.98 2.32 20.29
CA ILE A 216 -16.13 1.64 19.70
C ILE A 216 -15.84 1.21 18.27
N VAL A 217 -16.37 0.07 17.88
CA VAL A 217 -16.33 -0.46 16.51
C VAL A 217 -17.71 -0.32 15.90
N ARG A 218 -17.80 0.29 14.72
CA ARG A 218 -19.02 0.32 13.93
C ARG A 218 -18.97 -0.85 12.94
N SER A 219 -19.88 -1.80 13.11
CA SER A 219 -20.11 -2.88 12.15
C SER A 219 -21.16 -2.50 11.11
N ASP A 220 -21.17 -3.20 9.98
CA ASP A 220 -22.05 -2.93 8.82
C ASP A 220 -23.56 -2.98 9.15
N LYS A 221 -23.94 -3.57 10.28
CA LYS A 221 -25.34 -3.73 10.72
C LYS A 221 -25.75 -2.75 11.83
N SER A 222 -25.19 -1.53 11.85
CA SER A 222 -25.51 -0.49 12.84
C SER A 222 -25.15 -0.83 14.30
N LYS A 223 -24.61 -2.04 14.56
CA LYS A 223 -24.20 -2.45 15.90
C LYS A 223 -22.89 -1.74 16.26
N ILE A 224 -22.96 -0.99 17.35
CA ILE A 224 -21.82 -0.36 18.00
C ILE A 224 -21.29 -1.35 19.04
N LEU A 225 -20.13 -1.93 18.77
CA LEU A 225 -19.45 -2.81 19.73
C LEU A 225 -18.45 -1.99 20.54
N LYS A 226 -18.51 -2.10 21.87
CA LYS A 226 -17.51 -1.50 22.75
C LYS A 226 -16.25 -2.36 22.76
N ILE A 227 -15.10 -1.72 22.80
CA ILE A 227 -13.83 -2.41 23.02
C ILE A 227 -13.63 -2.54 24.52
N GLU A 228 -13.68 -3.78 24.98
CA GLU A 228 -13.54 -4.16 26.39
C GLU A 228 -12.19 -4.82 26.64
N ASP A 229 -11.83 -4.98 27.93
CA ASP A 229 -10.63 -5.72 28.35
C ASP A 229 -10.88 -7.22 28.28
N THR A 230 -11.07 -7.73 27.07
CA THR A 230 -11.31 -9.14 26.76
C THR A 230 -10.56 -9.54 25.49
N LEU A 231 -10.43 -10.84 25.26
CA LEU A 231 -9.80 -11.37 24.05
C LEU A 231 -10.56 -10.96 22.77
N GLU A 232 -11.89 -10.91 22.82
CA GLU A 232 -12.70 -10.38 21.72
C GLU A 232 -12.49 -8.87 21.54
N GLY A 233 -12.39 -8.12 22.65
CA GLY A 233 -12.15 -6.68 22.65
C GLY A 233 -10.85 -6.28 21.96
N ILE A 234 -9.74 -6.99 22.22
CA ILE A 234 -8.48 -6.75 21.50
C ILE A 234 -8.59 -7.10 20.02
N ASN A 235 -9.29 -8.18 19.65
CA ASN A 235 -9.50 -8.55 18.25
C ASN A 235 -10.27 -7.42 17.53
N ASN A 236 -11.37 -6.99 18.13
CA ASN A 236 -12.18 -5.88 17.65
C ASN A 236 -11.36 -4.59 17.54
N TYR A 237 -10.51 -4.28 18.53
CA TYR A 237 -9.60 -3.15 18.47
C TYR A 237 -8.65 -3.20 17.29
N LEU A 238 -7.97 -4.34 17.08
CA LEU A 238 -7.00 -4.49 15.99
C LEU A 238 -7.68 -4.43 14.62
N MET A 239 -8.92 -4.90 14.49
CA MET A 239 -9.68 -4.95 13.23
C MET A 239 -10.48 -3.69 12.89
N ALA A 240 -10.82 -2.88 13.88
CA ALA A 240 -11.69 -1.73 13.69
C ALA A 240 -11.11 -0.71 12.71
N GLN A 241 -11.57 -0.67 11.46
CA GLN A 241 -11.08 0.28 10.45
C GLN A 241 -11.38 1.75 10.82
N ASN A 242 -12.47 1.97 11.57
CA ASN A 242 -12.87 3.30 12.03
C ASN A 242 -11.94 3.87 13.11
N ILE A 243 -11.20 3.02 13.83
CA ILE A 243 -10.19 3.47 14.80
C ILE A 243 -8.90 3.74 14.04
N ARG A 244 -8.75 5.00 13.62
CA ARG A 244 -7.53 5.51 13.01
C ARG A 244 -6.43 5.65 14.07
N ASN A 245 -5.17 5.51 13.67
CA ASN A 245 -3.99 5.70 14.54
C ASN A 245 -4.04 4.85 15.82
N LYS A 246 -4.35 3.55 15.69
CA LYS A 246 -4.35 2.61 16.83
C LYS A 246 -2.99 2.66 17.54
N CYS A 247 -2.99 2.92 18.84
CA CYS A 247 -1.81 2.75 19.67
C CYS A 247 -1.49 1.26 19.80
N ARG A 248 -0.24 0.89 19.46
CA ARG A 248 0.26 -0.48 19.52
C ARG A 248 1.40 -0.64 20.53
N HIS A 249 1.67 0.41 21.29
CA HIS A 249 2.74 0.46 22.27
C HIS A 249 2.58 -0.69 23.29
N PRO A 250 3.64 -1.44 23.63
CA PRO A 250 3.54 -2.60 24.52
C PRO A 250 2.94 -2.24 25.89
N TYR A 251 3.34 -1.08 26.47
CA TYR A 251 2.73 -0.59 27.70
C TYR A 251 1.24 -0.28 27.54
N PHE A 252 0.81 0.29 26.41
CA PHE A 252 -0.61 0.56 26.16
C PHE A 252 -1.40 -0.75 26.13
N LEU A 253 -0.92 -1.74 25.38
CA LEU A 253 -1.59 -3.03 25.25
C LEU A 253 -1.70 -3.75 26.59
N ALA A 254 -0.62 -3.78 27.37
CA ALA A 254 -0.60 -4.37 28.70
C ALA A 254 -1.52 -3.64 29.70
N LEU A 255 -1.70 -2.32 29.56
CA LEU A 255 -2.54 -1.52 30.45
C LEU A 255 -4.00 -1.45 30.04
N LYS A 256 -4.31 -1.48 28.74
CA LYS A 256 -5.67 -1.39 28.18
C LYS A 256 -6.36 -2.75 28.12
N PHE A 257 -5.59 -3.82 27.88
CA PHE A 257 -6.06 -5.19 27.77
C PHE A 257 -5.38 -6.09 28.82
N ARG A 258 -5.54 -5.73 30.11
CA ARG A 258 -4.86 -6.36 31.24
C ARG A 258 -5.28 -7.82 31.44
N SER A 259 -6.51 -8.17 31.08
CA SER A 259 -6.99 -9.56 31.14
C SER A 259 -6.33 -10.43 30.06
N VAL A 260 -5.82 -9.81 29.00
CA VAL A 260 -5.26 -10.49 27.82
C VAL A 260 -3.75 -10.60 27.88
N PHE A 261 -3.06 -9.51 28.25
CA PHE A 261 -1.61 -9.43 28.18
C PHE A 261 -0.96 -9.33 29.55
N ASP A 262 0.19 -9.97 29.67
CA ASP A 262 1.22 -9.67 30.66
C ASP A 262 2.46 -9.11 29.95
N LEU A 263 3.16 -8.21 30.64
CA LEU A 263 4.37 -7.59 30.15
C LEU A 263 5.57 -8.04 31.00
N TYR A 264 6.66 -8.38 30.34
CA TYR A 264 7.90 -8.81 30.96
C TYR A 264 9.09 -8.04 30.38
N TYR A 265 10.15 -7.91 31.17
CA TYR A 265 11.44 -7.41 30.71
C TYR A 265 12.54 -8.46 30.88
N ASN A 266 13.56 -8.38 30.04
CA ASN A 266 14.70 -9.29 30.09
C ASN A 266 15.71 -8.83 31.15
N SER A 267 15.82 -9.54 32.26
CA SER A 267 16.73 -9.22 33.36
C SER A 267 18.21 -9.30 32.96
N ASN A 268 18.56 -10.04 31.90
CA ASN A 268 19.94 -10.13 31.45
C ASN A 268 20.43 -8.83 30.79
N GLN A 269 19.52 -7.96 30.36
CA GLN A 269 19.83 -6.69 29.70
C GLN A 269 19.97 -5.53 30.70
N TYR A 270 19.55 -5.72 31.95
CA TYR A 270 19.47 -4.66 32.93
C TYR A 270 20.17 -5.06 34.23
N SER A 271 20.99 -4.16 34.77
CA SER A 271 21.59 -4.37 36.07
C SER A 271 20.52 -4.36 37.17
N SER A 272 20.75 -5.13 38.23
CA SER A 272 19.85 -5.27 39.39
C SER A 272 19.67 -4.00 40.22
N GLN A 273 20.32 -2.89 39.86
CA GLN A 273 20.34 -1.64 40.61
C GLN A 273 19.35 -0.58 40.10
N LEU A 274 18.65 -0.82 38.98
CA LEU A 274 17.68 0.14 38.45
C LEU A 274 16.36 0.07 39.22
N SER A 275 15.86 1.22 39.65
CA SER A 275 14.46 1.34 40.07
C SER A 275 13.52 1.04 38.89
N LEU A 276 12.28 0.62 39.17
CA LEU A 276 11.30 0.33 38.11
C LEU A 276 11.06 1.55 37.19
N GLU A 277 11.07 2.77 37.75
CA GLU A 277 10.99 4.00 36.97
C GLU A 277 12.13 4.10 35.95
N GLN A 278 13.38 4.01 36.42
CA GLN A 278 14.56 4.08 35.56
C GLN A 278 14.57 2.95 34.53
N LEU A 279 14.13 1.76 34.91
CA LEU A 279 14.00 0.61 34.02
C LEU A 279 13.02 0.90 32.88
N LEU A 280 11.82 1.42 33.18
CA LEU A 280 10.81 1.74 32.16
C LEU A 280 11.29 2.84 31.21
N VAL A 281 11.95 3.89 31.73
CA VAL A 281 12.56 4.94 30.88
C VAL A 281 13.65 4.35 29.99
N ARG A 282 14.50 3.46 30.52
CA ARG A 282 15.57 2.83 29.74
C ARG A 282 15.02 1.88 28.68
N ILE A 283 13.99 1.09 28.99
CA ILE A 283 13.30 0.25 28.00
C ILE A 283 12.73 1.11 26.87
N GLN A 284 12.08 2.22 27.21
CA GLN A 284 11.57 3.15 26.22
C GLN A 284 12.69 3.74 25.34
N GLN A 285 13.83 4.05 25.95
CA GLN A 285 15.00 4.51 25.21
C GLN A 285 15.48 3.44 24.21
N CYS A 286 15.55 2.18 24.63
CA CYS A 286 15.88 1.06 23.73
C CYS A 286 14.88 0.93 22.58
N LEU A 287 13.58 1.14 22.82
CA LEU A 287 12.57 1.15 21.75
C LEU A 287 12.84 2.25 20.71
N VAL A 288 13.20 3.45 21.15
CA VAL A 288 13.54 4.57 20.25
C VAL A 288 14.85 4.31 19.51
N GLU A 289 15.89 3.86 20.20
CA GLU A 289 17.21 3.56 19.61
C GLU A 289 17.15 2.42 18.58
N SER A 290 16.19 1.49 18.72
CA SER A 290 16.01 0.38 17.78
C SER A 290 15.60 0.78 16.36
N LEU A 291 15.14 2.03 16.18
CA LEU A 291 14.90 2.57 14.84
C LEU A 291 16.14 2.58 13.97
N ASN A 292 17.30 2.84 14.59
CA ASN A 292 18.57 3.06 13.91
C ASN A 292 19.54 1.87 14.09
N SER A 293 19.18 0.89 14.93
CA SER A 293 20.04 -0.24 15.26
C SER A 293 19.56 -1.54 14.62
N HIS A 294 20.48 -2.27 13.99
CA HIS A 294 20.24 -3.62 13.49
C HIS A 294 20.48 -4.71 14.55
N GLN A 295 20.84 -4.33 15.78
CA GLN A 295 21.08 -5.30 16.84
C GLN A 295 19.76 -5.83 17.39
N ASN A 296 19.61 -7.15 17.38
CA ASN A 296 18.51 -7.83 18.06
C ASN A 296 18.80 -7.85 19.56
N GLN A 297 18.05 -7.04 20.30
CA GLN A 297 18.09 -7.00 21.75
C GLN A 297 16.65 -7.15 22.24
N GLN A 298 16.20 -8.40 22.37
CA GLN A 298 14.87 -8.70 22.91
C GLN A 298 14.84 -8.28 24.39
N VAL A 299 14.25 -7.11 24.62
CA VAL A 299 14.24 -6.38 25.88
C VAL A 299 12.87 -6.48 26.55
N LEU A 300 11.80 -6.52 25.74
CA LEU A 300 10.42 -6.65 26.19
C LEU A 300 9.79 -7.92 25.64
N LEU A 301 8.97 -8.56 26.48
CA LEU A 301 8.14 -9.69 26.10
C LEU A 301 6.69 -9.38 26.45
N LEU A 302 5.83 -9.33 25.43
CA LEU A 302 4.38 -9.22 25.58
C LEU A 302 3.79 -10.63 25.47
N LYS A 303 3.36 -11.19 26.60
CA LYS A 303 2.79 -12.53 26.67
C LYS A 303 1.27 -12.47 26.71
N MET A 304 0.63 -13.26 25.86
CA MET A 304 -0.80 -13.53 26.00
C MET A 304 -1.08 -14.58 27.09
N LYS A 305 -2.10 -14.31 27.90
CA LYS A 305 -2.54 -15.18 29.01
C LYS A 305 -3.33 -16.41 28.56
N TYR A 306 -4.02 -16.33 27.43
CA TYR A 306 -4.91 -17.40 26.96
C TYR A 306 -4.12 -18.49 26.22
N SER A 307 -4.41 -19.75 26.53
CA SER A 307 -3.81 -20.95 25.91
C SER A 307 -4.80 -21.78 25.09
N ASN A 308 -6.10 -21.73 25.39
CA ASN A 308 -7.14 -22.47 24.67
C ASN A 308 -7.82 -21.59 23.61
N TYR A 309 -7.41 -21.75 22.35
CA TYR A 309 -7.89 -20.99 21.20
C TYR A 309 -8.91 -21.78 20.35
N SER A 310 -9.91 -22.40 20.97
CA SER A 310 -10.89 -23.20 20.21
C SER A 310 -11.90 -22.35 19.42
N GLU A 311 -12.03 -21.04 19.69
CA GLU A 311 -13.11 -20.21 19.13
C GLU A 311 -12.66 -18.97 18.33
N LEU A 312 -11.36 -18.63 18.34
CA LEU A 312 -10.83 -17.48 17.61
C LEU A 312 -9.79 -17.94 16.60
N ASP A 313 -9.95 -17.50 15.34
CA ASP A 313 -9.07 -17.83 14.21
C ASP A 313 -7.59 -17.53 14.54
N ILE A 314 -6.87 -18.58 14.92
CA ILE A 314 -5.46 -18.55 15.34
C ILE A 314 -4.58 -17.96 14.23
N GLY A 315 -4.89 -18.27 12.98
CA GLY A 315 -4.17 -17.74 11.82
C GLY A 315 -4.32 -16.22 11.70
N PHE A 316 -5.48 -15.71 12.08
CA PHE A 316 -5.76 -14.28 12.04
C PHE A 316 -5.11 -13.51 13.20
N PHE A 317 -5.19 -14.04 14.41
CA PHE A 317 -4.63 -13.37 15.59
C PHE A 317 -3.09 -13.38 15.54
N SER A 318 -2.49 -14.49 15.14
CA SER A 318 -1.04 -14.59 14.92
C SER A 318 -0.52 -13.61 13.87
N ASN A 319 -1.25 -13.42 12.77
CA ASN A 319 -0.91 -12.46 11.72
C ASN A 319 -0.98 -10.99 12.15
N ASN A 320 -1.77 -10.66 13.18
CA ASN A 320 -1.86 -9.30 13.70
C ASN A 320 -0.95 -9.04 14.89
N LEU A 321 -0.60 -10.08 15.64
CA LEU A 321 0.40 -9.98 16.72
C LEU A 321 1.82 -10.04 16.23
N SER A 322 2.11 -10.80 15.16
CA SER A 322 3.43 -10.80 14.52
C SER A 322 3.84 -9.40 14.06
N GLN A 323 2.85 -8.54 13.81
CA GLN A 323 3.07 -7.14 13.47
C GLN A 323 3.52 -6.26 14.65
N LEU A 324 3.36 -6.73 15.88
CA LEU A 324 3.84 -6.08 17.09
C LEU A 324 5.26 -6.53 17.45
N GLN A 325 5.72 -7.64 16.86
CA GLN A 325 7.06 -8.17 17.07
C GLN A 325 8.09 -7.34 16.29
N ASN A 326 9.20 -7.03 16.95
CA ASN A 326 10.36 -6.41 16.32
C ASN A 326 11.66 -6.87 17.02
N ASN A 327 12.77 -6.21 16.74
CA ASN A 327 14.08 -6.55 17.30
C ASN A 327 14.18 -6.35 18.83
N VAL A 328 13.22 -5.63 19.42
CA VAL A 328 13.16 -5.26 20.85
C VAL A 328 12.01 -5.94 21.60
N ILE A 329 10.88 -6.11 20.91
CA ILE A 329 9.63 -6.64 21.45
C ILE A 329 9.41 -8.04 20.90
N GLN A 330 9.36 -9.01 21.81
CA GLN A 330 8.91 -10.36 21.52
C GLN A 330 7.43 -10.50 21.90
N VAL A 331 6.64 -11.14 21.05
CA VAL A 331 5.24 -11.47 21.38
C VAL A 331 5.10 -12.99 21.39
N VAL A 332 4.57 -13.53 22.49
CA VAL A 332 4.41 -14.98 22.64
C VAL A 332 2.99 -15.35 23.05
N VAL A 333 2.55 -16.48 22.52
CA VAL A 333 1.27 -17.10 22.83
C VAL A 333 1.56 -18.42 23.56
N SER A 334 1.07 -18.55 24.80
CA SER A 334 1.12 -19.79 25.58
C SER A 334 2.51 -20.41 25.85
N ALA A 335 3.62 -19.72 25.56
CA ALA A 335 4.96 -20.26 25.79
C ALA A 335 5.33 -20.31 27.30
N GLN A 336 6.13 -21.32 27.65
CA GLN A 336 6.91 -21.28 28.88
C GLN A 336 7.85 -20.07 28.81
N ILE A 337 7.95 -19.34 29.92
CA ILE A 337 8.75 -18.13 30.00
C ILE A 337 10.08 -18.50 30.65
N ASP A 338 11.18 -18.17 29.99
CA ASP A 338 12.51 -18.37 30.55
C ASP A 338 12.71 -17.56 31.84
N LYS A 339 13.57 -18.05 32.74
CA LYS A 339 13.77 -17.47 34.09
C LYS A 339 14.29 -16.04 34.07
N ASN A 340 14.90 -15.60 32.97
CA ASN A 340 15.41 -14.24 32.79
C ASN A 340 14.33 -13.21 32.42
N TRP A 341 13.07 -13.62 32.24
CA TRP A 341 11.99 -12.68 31.99
C TRP A 341 11.23 -12.39 33.28
N ILE A 342 11.30 -11.14 33.73
CA ILE A 342 10.65 -10.70 34.96
C ILE A 342 9.37 -9.94 34.62
N LYS A 343 8.27 -10.33 35.26
CA LYS A 343 6.95 -9.73 35.04
C LYS A 343 6.90 -8.31 35.61
N ILE A 344 6.40 -7.37 34.81
CA ILE A 344 6.10 -6.01 35.24
C ILE A 344 4.68 -5.98 35.80
N ASN A 345 4.52 -5.48 37.02
CA ASN A 345 3.20 -5.27 37.61
C ASN A 345 2.45 -4.15 36.85
N ALA A 346 1.24 -4.45 36.39
CA ALA A 346 0.45 -3.51 35.59
C ALA A 346 0.00 -2.26 36.37
N ASN A 347 -0.21 -2.36 37.69
CA ASN A 347 -0.60 -1.21 38.52
C ASN A 347 0.58 -0.26 38.73
N ASP A 348 1.76 -0.81 39.02
CA ASP A 348 3.00 -0.02 39.16
C ASP A 348 3.35 0.64 37.82
N LEU A 349 3.26 -0.11 36.72
CA LEU A 349 3.43 0.42 35.37
C LEU A 349 2.47 1.58 35.10
N ASN A 350 1.18 1.43 35.41
CA ASN A 350 0.19 2.48 35.16
C ASN A 350 0.50 3.75 35.96
N THR A 351 0.87 3.60 37.23
CA THR A 351 1.17 4.70 38.14
C THR A 351 2.41 5.45 37.67
N ILE A 352 3.52 4.73 37.50
CA ILE A 352 4.79 5.31 37.06
C ILE A 352 4.64 5.92 35.67
N TYR A 353 3.98 5.25 34.72
CA TYR A 353 3.80 5.77 33.37
C TYR A 353 2.98 7.06 33.36
N ALA A 354 1.95 7.16 34.19
CA ALA A 354 1.14 8.37 34.30
C ALA A 354 1.92 9.53 34.94
N GLU A 355 2.65 9.28 36.02
CA GLU A 355 3.41 10.30 36.76
C GLU A 355 4.64 10.78 36.00
N LYS A 356 5.33 9.86 35.31
CA LYS A 356 6.61 10.11 34.65
C LYS A 356 6.50 10.20 33.14
N TYR A 357 5.29 10.38 32.60
CA TYR A 357 5.04 10.44 31.16
C TYR A 357 5.98 11.41 30.40
N SER A 358 6.30 12.56 31.02
CA SER A 358 7.20 13.56 30.43
C SER A 358 8.67 13.12 30.35
N MET A 359 9.10 12.14 31.14
CA MET A 359 10.47 11.62 31.17
C MET A 359 10.73 10.54 30.12
N PHE A 360 9.69 9.99 29.50
CA PHE A 360 9.85 8.94 28.48
C PHE A 360 10.42 9.53 27.19
N PRO A 361 11.56 9.01 26.69
CA PRO A 361 12.18 9.52 25.49
C PRO A 361 11.27 9.31 24.27
N ARG A 362 11.32 10.30 23.38
CA ARG A 362 10.52 10.39 22.17
C ARG A 362 11.44 10.33 20.96
N VAL A 363 10.91 9.86 19.84
CA VAL A 363 11.61 10.00 18.56
C VAL A 363 11.78 11.50 18.27
N SER A 364 13.00 11.94 17.95
CA SER A 364 13.28 13.36 17.70
C SER A 364 12.53 13.86 16.47
N SER A 365 12.24 15.16 16.38
CA SER A 365 11.56 15.73 15.20
C SER A 365 12.38 15.52 13.92
N SER A 366 13.71 15.58 14.01
CA SER A 366 14.60 15.28 12.87
C SER A 366 14.48 13.83 12.43
N ASP A 367 14.46 12.86 13.35
CA ASP A 367 14.30 11.44 13.00
C ASP A 367 12.90 11.17 12.46
N GLN A 368 11.87 11.82 13.00
CA GLN A 368 10.51 11.73 12.46
C GLN A 368 10.45 12.25 11.02
N MET A 369 11.09 13.39 10.74
CA MET A 369 11.18 13.96 9.39
C MET A 369 11.98 13.07 8.46
N GLN A 370 13.15 12.57 8.87
CA GLN A 370 13.98 11.66 8.08
C GLN A 370 13.27 10.36 7.77
N MET A 371 12.56 9.77 8.74
CA MET A 371 11.76 8.57 8.50
C MET A 371 10.59 8.87 7.56
N LYS A 372 9.84 9.96 7.80
CA LYS A 372 8.76 10.38 6.91
C LYS A 372 9.27 10.58 5.48
N GLN A 373 10.39 11.26 5.32
CA GLN A 373 11.13 11.40 4.06
C GLN A 373 11.59 10.06 3.50
N TYR A 374 12.16 9.14 4.25
CA TYR A 374 12.54 7.82 3.77
C TYR A 374 11.32 7.05 3.21
N PHE A 375 10.17 7.19 3.86
CA PHE A 375 8.92 6.58 3.41
C PHE A 375 8.21 7.37 2.29
N ASP A 376 8.49 8.67 2.12
CA ASP A 376 7.91 9.57 1.12
C ASP A 376 8.79 9.75 -0.15
N ILE A 377 10.12 9.77 -0.06
CA ILE A 377 11.11 9.99 -1.15
C ILE A 377 11.13 8.84 -2.16
N SER A 378 10.46 7.72 -1.89
CA SER A 378 10.28 6.65 -2.89
C SER A 378 8.98 6.75 -3.69
N SER A 379 8.18 7.79 -3.47
CA SER A 379 7.18 8.25 -4.42
C SER A 379 7.70 9.52 -5.08
N ASP A 380 8.23 9.39 -6.30
CA ASP A 380 8.69 10.54 -7.08
C ASP A 380 7.62 11.62 -7.12
N GLU A 381 8.06 12.80 -6.70
CA GLU A 381 7.37 14.06 -6.72
C GLU A 381 7.01 14.44 -8.16
N SER A 382 5.71 14.34 -8.47
CA SER A 382 5.04 15.33 -9.29
C SER A 382 3.67 15.49 -8.66
N ASP A 383 3.58 16.52 -7.83
CA ASP A 383 2.40 17.21 -7.29
C ASP A 383 2.68 17.63 -5.83
N SER A 384 3.70 18.49 -5.70
CA SER A 384 3.83 19.39 -4.57
C SER A 384 2.84 20.54 -4.74
N GLU A 385 1.83 20.60 -3.89
CA GLU A 385 1.48 21.75 -3.04
C GLU A 385 0.05 21.59 -2.46
N VAL A 386 -0.15 22.14 -1.27
CA VAL A 386 -1.42 22.20 -0.50
C VAL A 386 -1.79 20.94 0.30
N CYS A 387 -1.19 20.75 1.50
CA CYS A 387 -1.93 20.14 2.63
C CYS A 387 -1.28 20.19 4.03
N CYS A 388 -0.11 20.80 4.26
CA CYS A 388 0.60 20.63 5.54
C CYS A 388 0.48 21.78 6.56
N GLN A 389 -0.35 22.81 6.36
CA GLN A 389 -0.43 23.94 7.31
C GLN A 389 -1.57 23.87 8.35
N ASN A 390 -2.50 22.90 8.26
CA ASN A 390 -3.70 22.94 9.10
C ASN A 390 -3.64 22.12 10.39
N ASP A 391 -2.68 21.19 10.55
CA ASP A 391 -2.68 20.29 11.72
C ASP A 391 -1.95 20.89 12.95
N GLU A 392 -0.92 21.73 12.77
CA GLU A 392 -0.20 22.36 13.89
C GLU A 392 -1.02 23.50 14.56
N GLN A 393 -1.81 24.25 13.79
CA GLN A 393 -2.68 25.29 14.35
C GLN A 393 -3.85 24.71 15.18
N ILE A 394 -4.29 23.49 14.86
CA ILE A 394 -5.35 22.80 15.60
C ILE A 394 -4.84 22.28 16.96
N GLU A 395 -3.56 21.92 17.10
CA GLU A 395 -3.01 21.52 18.41
C GLU A 395 -2.71 22.71 19.32
N LEU A 396 -2.17 23.82 18.78
CA LEU A 396 -1.97 25.06 19.54
C LEU A 396 -3.30 25.67 20.02
N GLY A 397 -4.31 25.71 19.14
CA GLY A 397 -5.65 26.17 19.51
C GLY A 397 -6.35 25.29 20.55
N LYS A 398 -6.03 23.99 20.61
CA LYS A 398 -6.57 23.08 21.64
C LYS A 398 -5.87 23.26 22.99
N GLN A 399 -4.58 23.62 23.01
CA GLN A 399 -3.86 23.90 24.24
C GLN A 399 -4.28 25.23 24.88
N GLN A 400 -4.53 26.28 24.09
CA GLN A 400 -5.06 27.55 24.59
C GLN A 400 -6.47 27.41 25.18
N ASN A 401 -7.38 26.70 24.50
CA ASN A 401 -8.73 26.44 25.04
C ASN A 401 -8.74 25.59 26.32
N LEU A 402 -7.74 24.71 26.50
CA LEU A 402 -7.58 23.94 27.74
C LEU A 402 -7.09 24.82 28.91
N LEU A 403 -6.17 25.76 28.66
CA LEU A 403 -5.70 26.72 29.66
C LEU A 403 -6.83 27.64 30.13
N GLU A 404 -7.60 28.23 29.22
CA GLU A 404 -8.76 29.09 29.56
C GLU A 404 -9.82 28.32 30.37
N PHE A 405 -10.05 27.05 30.05
CA PHE A 405 -10.99 26.20 30.81
C PHE A 405 -10.52 25.95 32.25
N TYR A 406 -9.21 25.78 32.48
CA TYR A 406 -8.67 25.57 33.84
C TYR A 406 -8.67 26.85 34.68
N GLU A 407 -8.36 28.00 34.07
CA GLU A 407 -8.40 29.30 34.77
C GLU A 407 -9.81 29.66 35.23
N THR A 408 -10.81 29.45 34.36
CA THR A 408 -12.23 29.67 34.69
C THR A 408 -12.69 28.78 35.86
N LYS A 409 -12.21 27.53 35.90
CA LYS A 409 -12.60 26.58 36.95
C LYS A 409 -11.96 26.92 38.32
N ILE A 410 -10.73 27.43 38.31
CA ILE A 410 -10.04 27.92 39.51
C ILE A 410 -10.73 29.18 40.05
N GLU A 411 -11.17 30.09 39.17
CA GLU A 411 -11.87 31.30 39.60
C GLU A 411 -13.24 31.01 40.22
N ILE A 412 -13.98 30.05 39.66
CA ILE A 412 -15.26 29.57 40.23
C ILE A 412 -15.05 28.89 41.59
N GLN A 413 -13.96 28.14 41.77
CA GLN A 413 -13.64 27.53 43.08
C GLN A 413 -13.22 28.58 44.11
N LYS A 414 -12.47 29.62 43.73
CA LYS A 414 -12.14 30.73 44.64
C LYS A 414 -13.37 31.52 45.07
N LYS A 415 -14.34 31.75 44.17
CA LYS A 415 -15.61 32.41 44.52
C LYS A 415 -16.52 31.58 45.44
N LYS A 416 -16.38 30.25 45.46
CA LYS A 416 -17.11 29.36 46.38
C LYS A 416 -16.52 29.25 47.79
N VAL A 417 -15.31 29.78 48.02
CA VAL A 417 -14.65 29.78 49.34
C VAL A 417 -14.83 31.13 50.07
N CYS A 418 -15.39 32.13 49.40
CA CYS A 418 -15.66 33.47 49.96
C CYS A 418 -17.16 33.78 50.17
N LEU A 419 -18.02 32.78 50.12
CA LEU A 419 -19.42 32.80 50.55
C LEU A 419 -19.58 31.71 51.60
#